data_AF-X1UUK4-F1
#
_entry.id   AF-X1UUK4-F1
#
_cell.length_a   1.000
_cell.length_b   1.000
_cell.length_c   1.000
_cell.angle_alpha   90.00
_cell.angle_beta   90.00
_cell.angle_gamma   90.00
#
_symmetry.space_group_name_H-M   'P 1'
#
loop_
_entity.id
_entity.type
_entity.pdbx_description
1 polymer ?
#
loop_
_entity_poly.entity_id
_entity_poly.type
_entity_poly.pdbx_seq_one_letter_code
_entity_poly.pdbx_strand_id
1 'polypeptide(L)'
;AEQGRFAYGDICILMRKRAEFRSLKAAFEERNIPYQAMGGVGFFDHPLARDVLALARIVADPFNDASLVRLLTGPLVNLNDRQLFLLATAPDSEEDGQASRRPGQRAIIDALAELIECRDEWRSEAERNELPGERLEQFFELVAKLRRASVLHPARSVLEMMLESIPQSGMSAAERSAAGAVKATFEAIIKELDADGAAADLDQLVRAVDLYEAEEGLELPGADVPARDAVQVMTIHGAKGLGFPAVFVMAWDPKTRAAV
;
A
#
# COMPACT_ATOMS: atom_id res chain seq x y z
N ALA A 1 27.48 35.51 -24.84
CA ALA A 1 26.27 35.30 -24.05
C ALA A 1 26.53 34.10 -23.15
N GLU A 2 26.69 34.31 -21.85
CA GLU A 2 26.81 33.23 -20.87
C GLU A 2 25.53 32.40 -20.94
N GLN A 3 25.62 31.17 -21.45
CA GLN A 3 24.51 30.22 -21.42
C GLN A 3 24.27 29.87 -19.95
N GLY A 4 23.13 30.31 -19.41
CA GLY A 4 22.79 30.25 -18.00
C GLY A 4 22.95 28.84 -17.43
N ARG A 5 23.78 28.71 -16.39
CA ARG A 5 23.84 27.50 -15.56
C ARG A 5 22.59 27.46 -14.69
N PHE A 6 21.72 26.48 -14.92
CA PHE A 6 20.64 26.14 -14.00
C PHE A 6 21.21 25.38 -12.81
N ALA A 7 20.77 25.72 -11.59
CA ALA A 7 20.97 24.89 -10.41
C ALA A 7 20.03 23.66 -10.49
N TYR A 8 20.28 22.61 -9.70
CA TYR A 8 19.37 21.45 -9.67
C TYR A 8 17.96 21.85 -9.22
N GLY A 9 17.87 22.78 -8.26
CA GLY A 9 16.59 23.33 -7.79
C GLY A 9 15.79 24.09 -8.85
N ASP A 10 16.43 24.50 -9.95
CA ASP A 10 15.76 25.19 -11.07
C ASP A 10 15.15 24.21 -12.09
N ILE A 11 15.45 22.91 -11.96
CA ILE A 11 15.10 21.89 -12.94
C ILE A 11 13.93 21.06 -12.45
N CYS A 12 12.92 20.93 -13.31
CA CYS A 12 11.81 20.02 -13.13
C CYS A 12 11.74 19.01 -14.28
N ILE A 13 11.54 17.74 -13.95
CA ILE A 13 11.28 16.66 -14.90
C ILE A 13 9.84 16.18 -14.72
N LEU A 14 9.04 16.32 -15.78
CA LEU A 14 7.67 15.87 -15.85
C LEU A 14 7.59 14.48 -16.47
N MET A 15 7.00 13.54 -15.74
CA MET A 15 6.73 12.19 -16.22
C MET A 15 5.25 11.99 -16.50
N ARG A 16 4.93 11.07 -17.42
CA ARG A 16 3.54 10.73 -17.72
C ARG A 16 2.96 9.79 -16.67
N LYS A 17 3.74 8.79 -16.27
CA LYS A 17 3.37 7.75 -15.30
C LYS A 17 4.41 7.63 -14.22
N ARG A 18 4.01 7.25 -13.00
CA ARG A 18 4.96 7.08 -11.88
C ARG A 18 5.99 5.98 -12.12
N ALA A 19 5.64 4.94 -12.88
CA ALA A 19 6.56 3.85 -13.24
C ALA A 19 7.79 4.34 -14.06
N GLU A 20 7.70 5.50 -14.72
CA GLU A 20 8.83 6.06 -15.47
C GLU A 20 9.94 6.57 -14.53
N PHE A 21 9.62 6.83 -13.26
CA PHE A 21 10.56 7.32 -12.26
C PHE A 21 11.74 6.37 -12.04
N ARG A 22 11.54 5.05 -12.15
CA ARG A 22 12.59 4.05 -11.97
C ARG A 22 13.84 4.33 -12.81
N SER A 23 13.62 4.63 -14.10
CA SER A 23 14.71 4.90 -15.04
C SER A 23 15.45 6.20 -14.69
N LEU A 24 14.75 7.19 -14.15
CA LEU A 24 15.33 8.44 -13.67
C LEU A 24 16.09 8.24 -12.36
N LYS A 25 15.50 7.55 -11.38
CA LYS A 25 16.12 7.22 -10.08
C LYS A 25 17.48 6.58 -10.29
N ALA A 26 17.54 5.50 -11.06
CA ALA A 26 18.79 4.80 -11.37
C ALA A 26 19.81 5.74 -12.06
N ALA A 27 19.36 6.56 -13.01
CA ALA A 27 20.24 7.48 -13.72
C ALA A 27 20.77 8.63 -12.83
N PHE A 28 19.96 9.11 -11.88
CA PHE A 28 20.35 10.12 -10.91
C PHE A 28 21.30 9.55 -9.87
N GLU A 29 21.02 8.38 -9.30
CA GLU A 29 21.89 7.67 -8.36
C GLU A 29 23.26 7.38 -9.00
N GLU A 30 23.27 6.84 -10.24
CA GLU A 30 24.51 6.58 -11.00
C GLU A 30 25.36 7.86 -11.19
N ARG A 31 24.71 9.02 -11.36
CA ARG A 31 25.38 10.31 -11.61
C ARG A 31 25.54 11.18 -10.37
N ASN A 32 25.13 10.70 -9.20
CA ASN A 32 25.07 11.48 -7.95
C ASN A 32 24.33 12.82 -8.12
N ILE A 33 23.25 12.83 -8.89
CA ILE A 33 22.39 14.01 -9.06
C ILE A 33 21.38 14.01 -7.91
N PRO A 34 21.29 15.09 -7.11
CA PRO A 34 20.25 15.21 -6.10
C PRO A 34 18.90 15.39 -6.78
N TYR A 35 17.95 14.53 -6.45
CA TYR A 35 16.58 14.59 -6.95
C TYR A 35 15.60 14.52 -5.79
N GLN A 36 14.43 15.07 -6.01
CA GLN A 36 13.29 14.96 -5.13
C GLN A 36 12.08 14.63 -6.00
N ALA A 37 11.47 13.47 -5.78
CA ALA A 37 10.15 13.25 -6.32
C ALA A 37 9.16 14.10 -5.51
N MET A 38 8.17 14.72 -6.15
CA MET A 38 7.07 15.34 -5.42
C MET A 38 6.35 14.26 -4.62
N GLY A 39 6.56 14.31 -3.30
CA GLY A 39 6.39 13.19 -2.41
C GLY A 39 7.09 13.52 -1.10
N GLY A 40 8.36 13.19 -0.86
CA GLY A 40 8.94 13.11 0.50
C GLY A 40 9.08 11.65 0.95
N VAL A 41 9.99 11.35 1.86
CA VAL A 41 10.46 9.97 2.12
C VAL A 41 9.35 8.98 2.55
N GLY A 42 9.38 7.77 1.96
CA GLY A 42 8.99 6.53 2.66
C GLY A 42 7.51 6.13 2.67
N PHE A 43 6.78 6.19 1.55
CA PHE A 43 5.40 5.67 1.51
C PHE A 43 5.32 4.20 1.93
N PHE A 44 6.19 3.36 1.38
CA PHE A 44 6.21 1.93 1.68
C PHE A 44 6.74 1.59 3.08
N ASP A 45 7.45 2.51 3.72
CA ASP A 45 7.94 2.33 5.08
C ASP A 45 6.92 2.79 6.13
N HIS A 46 5.96 3.64 5.73
CA HIS A 46 4.99 4.22 6.65
C HIS A 46 4.05 3.13 7.23
N PRO A 47 3.91 3.01 8.55
CA PRO A 47 3.12 1.95 9.18
C PRO A 47 1.69 1.83 8.65
N LEU A 48 0.97 2.96 8.57
CA LEU A 48 -0.39 2.99 8.05
C LEU A 48 -0.47 2.56 6.58
N ALA A 49 0.48 2.97 5.73
CA ALA A 49 0.47 2.58 4.33
C ALA A 49 0.64 1.07 4.21
N ARG A 50 1.60 0.50 4.94
CA ARG A 50 1.83 -0.95 4.97
C ARG A 50 0.63 -1.73 5.50
N ASP A 51 -0.09 -1.20 6.49
CA ASP A 51 -1.31 -1.84 7.03
C ASP A 51 -2.45 -1.82 6.01
N VAL A 52 -2.68 -0.69 5.34
CA VAL A 52 -3.67 -0.59 4.26
C VAL A 52 -3.30 -1.50 3.10
N LEU A 53 -2.03 -1.57 2.72
CA LEU A 53 -1.55 -2.48 1.67
C LEU A 53 -1.72 -3.94 2.04
N ALA A 54 -1.44 -4.32 3.28
CA ALA A 54 -1.67 -5.68 3.74
C ALA A 54 -3.17 -6.03 3.72
N LEU A 55 -4.06 -5.11 4.12
CA LEU A 55 -5.51 -5.32 3.97
C LEU A 55 -5.91 -5.47 2.50
N ALA A 56 -5.43 -4.60 1.61
CA ALA A 56 -5.73 -4.67 0.19
C ALA A 56 -5.27 -5.99 -0.43
N ARG A 57 -4.06 -6.44 -0.09
CA ARG A 57 -3.50 -7.74 -0.51
C ARG A 57 -4.32 -8.91 0.00
N ILE A 58 -4.74 -8.92 1.26
CA ILE A 58 -5.58 -10.00 1.82
C ILE A 58 -6.97 -10.03 1.19
N VAL A 59 -7.54 -8.87 0.88
CA VAL A 59 -8.85 -8.80 0.22
C VAL A 59 -8.76 -9.31 -1.23
N ALA A 60 -7.65 -9.02 -1.93
CA ALA A 60 -7.40 -9.49 -3.29
C ALA A 60 -6.99 -10.97 -3.36
N ASP A 61 -6.04 -11.36 -2.51
CA ASP A 61 -5.52 -12.71 -2.35
C ASP A 61 -5.50 -13.09 -0.86
N PRO A 62 -6.48 -13.89 -0.40
CA PRO A 62 -6.54 -14.25 1.01
C PRO A 62 -5.27 -15.02 1.43
N PHE A 63 -4.61 -15.76 0.52
CA PHE A 63 -3.42 -16.60 0.77
C PHE A 63 -2.10 -15.84 0.94
N ASN A 64 -2.14 -14.52 1.10
CA ASN A 64 -0.95 -13.70 1.31
C ASN A 64 -0.45 -13.76 2.76
N ASP A 65 0.30 -14.80 3.11
CA ASP A 65 0.79 -15.04 4.48
C ASP A 65 1.53 -13.84 5.11
N ALA A 66 2.38 -13.15 4.33
CA ALA A 66 3.14 -12.01 4.84
C ALA A 66 2.23 -10.84 5.25
N SER A 67 1.20 -10.56 4.44
CA SER A 67 0.20 -9.53 4.75
C SER A 67 -0.67 -9.95 5.93
N LEU A 68 -1.04 -11.22 6.01
CA LEU A 68 -1.84 -11.77 7.10
C LEU A 68 -1.12 -11.65 8.44
N VAL A 69 0.14 -12.09 8.51
CA VAL A 69 0.99 -11.97 9.71
C VAL A 69 1.11 -10.51 10.14
N ARG A 70 1.29 -9.58 9.20
CA ARG A 70 1.34 -8.15 9.51
C ARG A 70 0.05 -7.66 10.18
N LEU A 71 -1.11 -8.02 9.65
CA LEU A 71 -2.39 -7.55 10.18
C LEU A 71 -2.73 -8.18 11.53
N LEU A 72 -2.40 -9.46 11.70
CA LEU A 72 -2.60 -10.19 12.95
C LEU A 72 -1.69 -9.65 14.07
N THR A 73 -0.45 -9.26 13.75
CA THR A 73 0.48 -8.66 14.73
C THR A 73 0.26 -7.15 14.90
N GLY A 74 -0.46 -6.52 13.98
CA GLY A 74 -0.78 -5.09 13.96
C GLY A 74 -1.96 -4.68 14.86
N PRO A 75 -2.38 -3.40 14.78
CA PRO A 75 -3.35 -2.82 15.70
C PRO A 75 -4.78 -3.40 15.60
N LEU A 76 -5.10 -4.13 14.52
CA LEU A 76 -6.40 -4.76 14.33
C LEU A 76 -6.63 -5.96 15.25
N VAL A 77 -5.56 -6.71 15.55
CA VAL A 77 -5.67 -7.95 16.35
C VAL A 77 -4.68 -7.95 17.51
N ASN A 78 -3.42 -7.57 17.26
CA ASN A 78 -2.34 -7.45 18.23
C ASN A 78 -1.96 -8.80 18.87
N LEU A 79 -1.69 -9.80 18.01
CA LEU A 79 -1.09 -11.06 18.43
C LEU A 79 0.39 -10.88 18.74
N ASN A 80 0.86 -11.56 19.78
CA ASN A 80 2.29 -11.75 20.04
C ASN A 80 2.85 -12.99 19.32
N ASP A 81 4.18 -13.13 19.30
CA ASP A 81 4.88 -14.23 18.61
C ASP A 81 4.41 -15.62 19.08
N ARG A 82 4.12 -15.79 20.38
CA ARG A 82 3.62 -17.06 20.93
C ARG A 82 2.23 -17.37 20.38
N GLN A 83 1.32 -16.40 20.38
CA GLN A 83 -0.04 -16.56 19.86
C GLN A 83 -0.04 -16.82 18.35
N LEU A 84 0.83 -16.13 17.60
CA LEU A 84 1.00 -16.36 16.17
C LEU A 84 1.55 -17.78 15.89
N PHE A 85 2.53 -18.23 16.69
CA PHE A 85 3.05 -19.59 16.61
C PHE A 85 1.97 -20.65 16.91
N LEU A 86 1.16 -20.43 17.94
CA LEU A 86 0.05 -21.33 18.29
C LEU A 86 -0.97 -21.43 17.16
N LEU A 87 -1.31 -20.32 16.50
CA LEU A 87 -2.18 -20.34 15.31
C LEU A 87 -1.56 -21.09 14.13
N ALA A 88 -0.27 -20.90 13.87
CA ALA A 88 0.42 -21.56 12.75
C ALA A 88 0.65 -23.07 12.97
N THR A 89 0.61 -23.53 14.23
CA THR A 89 0.90 -24.91 14.61
C THR A 89 -0.31 -25.66 15.17
N ALA A 90 -1.50 -25.04 15.13
CA ALA A 90 -2.74 -25.66 15.57
C ALA A 90 -2.96 -26.98 14.79
N PRO A 91 -3.18 -28.11 15.48
CA PRO A 91 -3.39 -29.39 14.83
C PRO A 91 -4.60 -29.30 13.89
N ASP A 92 -4.53 -29.97 12.75
CA ASP A 92 -5.69 -30.19 11.89
C ASP A 92 -6.76 -30.89 12.75
N SER A 93 -8.01 -30.41 12.66
CA SER A 93 -9.16 -31.03 13.33
C SER A 93 -9.19 -32.49 12.92
N GLU A 94 -9.11 -33.44 13.86
CA GLU A 94 -9.02 -34.88 13.57
C GLU A 94 -10.22 -35.43 12.76
N GLU A 95 -11.27 -34.63 12.54
CA GLU A 95 -12.49 -35.01 11.83
C GLU A 95 -12.39 -34.93 10.30
N ASP A 96 -11.47 -34.14 9.73
CA ASP A 96 -11.33 -34.03 8.27
C ASP A 96 -10.36 -35.07 7.70
N GLY A 97 -10.87 -36.30 7.60
CA GLY A 97 -10.18 -37.47 7.06
C GLY A 97 -9.82 -37.45 5.57
N GLN A 98 -9.56 -36.30 4.95
CA GLN A 98 -9.24 -36.23 3.52
C GLN A 98 -8.58 -34.93 3.02
N ALA A 99 -7.46 -34.52 3.62
CA ALA A 99 -6.48 -33.72 2.88
C ALA A 99 -5.06 -34.02 3.36
N SER A 100 -4.24 -34.58 2.47
CA SER A 100 -2.80 -34.78 2.66
C SER A 100 -2.09 -33.44 2.92
N ARG A 101 -2.00 -33.03 4.18
CA ARG A 101 -1.04 -32.02 4.64
C ARG A 101 -0.07 -32.68 5.61
N ARG A 102 1.20 -32.28 5.55
CA ARG A 102 2.23 -32.84 6.43
C ARG A 102 1.91 -32.42 7.88
N PRO A 103 2.05 -33.31 8.88
CA PRO A 103 1.91 -32.94 10.28
C PRO A 103 2.82 -31.75 10.62
N GLY A 104 2.24 -30.65 11.12
CA GLY A 104 2.99 -29.48 11.61
C GLY A 104 3.28 -28.36 10.59
N GLN A 105 2.66 -28.36 9.41
CA GLN A 105 2.72 -27.24 8.46
C GLN A 105 1.32 -26.87 7.99
N ARG A 106 0.54 -26.25 8.88
CA ARG A 106 -0.73 -25.63 8.53
C ARG A 106 -0.44 -24.18 8.12
N ALA A 107 -0.92 -23.73 6.96
CA ALA A 107 -0.83 -22.32 6.64
C ALA A 107 -1.73 -21.56 7.62
N ILE A 108 -1.29 -20.40 8.10
CA ILE A 108 -2.06 -19.57 9.04
C ILE A 108 -3.46 -19.31 8.49
N ILE A 109 -3.57 -19.17 7.16
CA ILE A 109 -4.86 -19.00 6.51
C ILE A 109 -5.78 -20.21 6.55
N ASP A 110 -5.25 -21.43 6.42
CA ASP A 110 -6.06 -22.65 6.47
C ASP A 110 -6.60 -22.86 7.87
N ALA A 111 -5.75 -22.61 8.88
CA ALA A 111 -6.19 -22.56 10.27
C ALA A 111 -7.30 -21.52 10.40
N LEU A 112 -7.05 -20.28 10.03
CA LEU A 112 -8.00 -19.18 10.18
C LEU A 112 -9.32 -19.36 9.38
N ALA A 113 -9.30 -19.98 8.21
CA ALA A 113 -10.50 -20.26 7.41
C ALA A 113 -11.41 -21.27 8.09
N GLU A 114 -10.85 -22.35 8.64
CA GLU A 114 -11.62 -23.31 9.44
C GLU A 114 -12.07 -22.72 10.79
N LEU A 115 -11.30 -21.79 11.37
CA LEU A 115 -11.69 -21.07 12.58
C LEU A 115 -12.93 -20.17 12.39
N ILE A 116 -13.19 -19.67 11.17
CA ILE A 116 -14.40 -18.91 10.84
C ILE A 116 -15.62 -19.84 10.71
N GLU A 117 -15.42 -21.05 10.19
CA GLU A 117 -16.50 -22.01 9.94
C GLU A 117 -16.97 -22.72 11.23
N CYS A 118 -16.07 -22.96 12.21
CA CYS A 118 -16.36 -23.62 13.50
C CYS A 118 -16.35 -22.66 14.71
N ARG A 119 -17.11 -21.56 14.62
CA ARG A 119 -17.09 -20.43 15.57
C ARG A 119 -17.27 -20.79 17.07
N ASP A 120 -18.09 -21.78 17.39
CA ASP A 120 -18.38 -22.16 18.78
C ASP A 120 -17.31 -23.10 19.39
N GLU A 121 -16.76 -24.00 18.59
CA GLU A 121 -15.70 -24.95 19.01
C GLU A 121 -14.37 -24.24 19.22
N TRP A 122 -14.11 -23.22 18.40
CA TRP A 122 -12.87 -22.45 18.47
C TRP A 122 -12.78 -21.52 19.67
N ARG A 123 -13.88 -20.95 20.20
CA ARG A 123 -13.80 -20.06 21.38
C ARG A 123 -13.12 -20.73 22.57
N SER A 124 -13.38 -22.03 22.75
CA SER A 124 -12.75 -22.82 23.80
C SER A 124 -11.24 -23.04 23.54
N GLU A 125 -10.83 -23.22 22.28
CA GLU A 125 -9.43 -23.38 21.88
C GLU A 125 -8.67 -22.03 21.94
N ALA A 126 -9.33 -20.93 21.58
CA ALA A 126 -8.81 -19.58 21.70
C ALA A 126 -8.54 -19.23 23.17
N GLU A 127 -9.49 -19.53 24.07
CA GLU A 127 -9.30 -19.36 25.52
C GLU A 127 -8.15 -20.21 26.06
N ARG A 128 -8.05 -21.49 25.66
CA ARG A 128 -6.94 -22.38 26.04
C ARG A 128 -5.57 -21.82 25.63
N ASN A 129 -5.51 -21.19 24.45
CA ASN A 129 -4.28 -20.65 23.87
C ASN A 129 -4.07 -19.16 24.12
N GLU A 130 -4.87 -18.55 25.01
CA GLU A 130 -4.82 -17.12 25.35
C GLU A 130 -4.95 -16.20 24.10
N LEU A 131 -5.62 -16.64 23.04
CA LEU A 131 -5.83 -15.87 21.82
C LEU A 131 -6.92 -14.79 22.03
N PRO A 132 -6.80 -13.60 21.40
CA PRO A 132 -7.81 -12.56 21.49
C PRO A 132 -9.00 -12.87 20.58
N GLY A 133 -9.85 -13.79 21.02
CA GLY A 133 -10.95 -14.36 20.23
C GLY A 133 -11.85 -13.31 19.57
N GLU A 134 -12.30 -12.33 20.35
CA GLU A 134 -13.18 -11.26 19.88
C GLU A 134 -12.53 -10.39 18.78
N ARG A 135 -11.24 -10.07 18.89
CA ARG A 135 -10.53 -9.26 17.89
C ARG A 135 -10.30 -10.02 16.59
N LEU A 136 -10.03 -11.31 16.69
CA LEU A 136 -9.93 -12.20 15.53
C LEU A 136 -11.28 -12.32 14.81
N GLU A 137 -12.38 -12.51 15.55
CA GLU A 137 -13.75 -12.49 14.99
C GLU A 137 -14.03 -11.17 14.24
N GLN A 138 -13.76 -10.03 14.89
CA GLN A 138 -13.93 -8.70 14.28
C GLN A 138 -13.05 -8.50 13.03
N PHE A 139 -11.81 -8.98 13.06
CA PHE A 139 -10.90 -8.91 11.93
C PHE A 139 -11.43 -9.69 10.72
N PHE A 140 -11.95 -10.90 10.92
CA PHE A 140 -12.53 -11.68 9.84
C PHE A 140 -13.80 -11.08 9.27
N GLU A 141 -14.68 -10.57 10.13
CA GLU A 141 -15.87 -9.85 9.69
C GLU A 141 -15.50 -8.64 8.84
N LEU A 142 -14.45 -7.91 9.24
CA LEU A 142 -13.89 -6.80 8.46
C LEU A 142 -13.38 -7.27 7.09
N VAL A 143 -12.55 -8.31 7.04
CA VAL A 143 -12.02 -8.84 5.76
C VAL A 143 -13.15 -9.32 4.85
N ALA A 144 -14.14 -10.05 5.38
CA ALA A 144 -15.30 -10.50 4.63
C ALA A 144 -16.15 -9.33 4.12
N LYS A 145 -16.32 -8.28 4.94
CA LYS A 145 -16.99 -7.03 4.54
C LYS A 145 -16.23 -6.34 3.40
N LEU A 146 -14.92 -6.17 3.53
CA LEU A 146 -14.09 -5.52 2.52
C LEU A 146 -14.06 -6.32 1.20
N ARG A 147 -14.05 -7.65 1.26
CA ARG A 147 -14.11 -8.52 0.07
C ARG A 147 -15.44 -8.44 -0.65
N ARG A 148 -16.57 -8.37 0.08
CA ARG A 148 -17.87 -8.09 -0.55
C ARG A 148 -17.88 -6.71 -1.19
N ALA A 149 -17.32 -5.72 -0.49
CA ALA A 149 -17.23 -4.36 -1.01
C ALA A 149 -16.34 -4.24 -2.25
N SER A 150 -15.23 -4.97 -2.33
CA SER A 150 -14.30 -4.91 -3.47
C SER A 150 -14.90 -5.46 -4.77
N VAL A 151 -15.92 -6.30 -4.67
CA VAL A 151 -16.70 -6.78 -5.82
C VAL A 151 -17.75 -5.76 -6.26
N LEU A 152 -18.27 -4.96 -5.32
CA LEU A 152 -19.41 -4.07 -5.56
C LEU A 152 -19.02 -2.60 -5.81
N HIS A 153 -17.82 -2.21 -5.40
CA HIS A 153 -17.41 -0.81 -5.36
C HIS A 153 -15.99 -0.61 -5.93
N PRO A 154 -15.70 0.57 -6.51
CA PRO A 154 -14.35 0.92 -6.94
C PRO A 154 -13.34 0.95 -5.80
N ALA A 155 -12.05 0.87 -6.14
CA ALA A 155 -10.92 0.89 -5.21
C ALA A 155 -11.00 2.08 -4.24
N ARG A 156 -11.44 3.27 -4.70
CA ARG A 156 -11.56 4.46 -3.84
C ARG A 156 -12.48 4.21 -2.63
N SER A 157 -13.67 3.65 -2.86
CA SER A 157 -14.61 3.40 -1.77
C SER A 157 -14.12 2.33 -0.81
N VAL A 158 -13.47 1.28 -1.35
CA VAL A 158 -12.89 0.20 -0.53
C VAL A 158 -11.73 0.71 0.30
N LEU A 159 -10.88 1.56 -0.27
CA LEU A 159 -9.77 2.22 0.42
C LEU A 159 -10.27 3.08 1.59
N GLU A 160 -11.35 3.83 1.40
CA GLU A 160 -11.97 4.63 2.47
C GLU A 160 -12.38 3.72 3.64
N MET A 161 -13.06 2.61 3.35
CA MET A 161 -13.43 1.63 4.38
C MET A 161 -12.20 1.00 5.08
N MET A 162 -11.11 0.74 4.36
CA MET A 162 -9.87 0.22 4.94
C MET A 162 -9.24 1.24 5.90
N LEU A 163 -9.10 2.50 5.48
CA LEU A 163 -8.54 3.57 6.30
C LEU A 163 -9.35 3.81 7.57
N GLU A 164 -10.68 3.74 7.49
CA GLU A 164 -11.59 3.88 8.63
C GLU A 164 -11.52 2.69 9.60
N SER A 165 -11.17 1.50 9.10
CA SER A 165 -11.09 0.28 9.92
C SER A 165 -9.83 0.20 10.79
N ILE A 166 -8.75 0.89 10.40
CA ILE A 166 -7.50 0.90 11.14
C ILE A 166 -7.60 1.95 12.25
N PRO A 167 -7.45 1.58 13.54
CA PRO A 167 -7.59 2.52 14.66
C PRO A 167 -6.63 3.72 14.54
N GLN A 168 -7.19 4.93 14.47
CA GLN A 168 -6.43 6.20 14.46
C GLN A 168 -6.57 6.97 15.79
N SER A 169 -7.21 6.38 16.80
CA SER A 169 -7.46 7.01 18.09
C SER A 169 -6.17 7.27 18.85
N GLY A 170 -6.04 8.47 19.42
CA GLY A 170 -4.83 8.87 20.15
C GLY A 170 -3.72 9.49 19.29
N MET A 171 -3.92 9.62 17.97
CA MET A 171 -2.93 10.23 17.09
C MET A 171 -2.67 11.72 17.38
N SER A 172 -1.40 12.05 17.48
CA SER A 172 -0.85 13.40 17.44
C SER A 172 -1.23 14.13 16.15
N ALA A 173 -1.04 15.45 16.14
CA ALA A 173 -1.26 16.24 14.93
C ALA A 173 -0.34 15.82 13.76
N ALA A 174 0.90 15.41 14.07
CA ALA A 174 1.85 14.93 13.09
C ALA A 174 1.40 13.60 12.46
N GLU A 175 0.96 12.64 13.26
CA GLU A 175 0.46 11.35 12.77
C GLU A 175 -0.80 11.49 11.92
N ARG A 176 -1.72 12.39 12.30
CA ARG A 176 -2.89 12.71 11.47
C ARG A 176 -2.51 13.32 10.12
N SER A 177 -1.50 14.20 10.11
CA SER A 177 -0.98 14.78 8.86
C SER A 177 -0.37 13.69 7.97
N ALA A 178 0.42 12.79 8.56
CA ALA A 178 1.03 11.67 7.85
C ALA A 178 -0.03 10.70 7.30
N ALA A 179 -1.08 10.40 8.07
CA ALA A 179 -2.22 9.60 7.60
C ALA A 179 -2.95 10.26 6.42
N GLY A 180 -3.12 11.59 6.47
CA GLY A 180 -3.64 12.37 5.35
C GLY A 180 -2.76 12.26 4.09
N ALA A 181 -1.43 12.29 4.25
CA ALA A 181 -0.48 12.11 3.15
C ALA A 181 -0.57 10.69 2.56
N VAL A 182 -0.68 9.65 3.40
CA VAL A 182 -0.89 8.26 2.95
C VAL A 182 -2.15 8.14 2.11
N LYS A 183 -3.27 8.68 2.60
CA LYS A 183 -4.54 8.70 1.87
C LYS A 183 -4.39 9.40 0.51
N ALA A 184 -3.76 10.59 0.50
CA ALA A 184 -3.55 11.36 -0.72
C ALA A 184 -2.69 10.60 -1.75
N THR A 185 -1.66 9.85 -1.31
CA THR A 185 -0.84 9.03 -2.21
C THR A 185 -1.67 7.93 -2.87
N PHE A 186 -2.46 7.19 -2.10
CA PHE A 186 -3.36 6.18 -2.67
C PHE A 186 -4.38 6.78 -3.64
N GLU A 187 -4.99 7.92 -3.29
CA GLU A 187 -5.94 8.61 -4.18
C GLU A 187 -5.29 9.07 -5.48
N ALA A 188 -4.02 9.50 -5.43
CA ALA A 188 -3.26 9.88 -6.61
C ALA A 188 -2.99 8.67 -7.52
N ILE A 189 -2.67 7.50 -6.95
CA ILE A 189 -2.50 6.25 -7.71
C ILE A 189 -3.83 5.83 -8.35
N ILE A 190 -4.92 5.84 -7.59
CA ILE A 190 -6.26 5.52 -8.12
C ILE A 190 -6.62 6.47 -9.26
N LYS A 191 -6.36 7.77 -9.12
CA LYS A 191 -6.61 8.75 -10.18
C LYS A 191 -5.79 8.49 -11.44
N GLU A 192 -4.55 8.01 -11.30
CA GLU A 192 -3.71 7.60 -12.43
C GLU A 192 -4.28 6.36 -13.14
N LEU A 193 -4.82 5.40 -12.38
CA LEU A 193 -5.49 4.22 -12.91
C LEU A 193 -6.82 4.57 -13.60
N ASP A 194 -7.57 5.53 -13.04
CA ASP A 194 -8.83 6.04 -13.61
C ASP A 194 -8.63 6.80 -14.93
N ALA A 195 -7.38 7.13 -15.32
CA ALA A 195 -7.08 7.95 -16.50
C ALA A 195 -7.56 7.32 -17.82
N ASP A 196 -7.74 6.00 -17.85
CA ASP A 196 -8.26 5.26 -19.01
C ASP A 196 -9.81 5.26 -19.06
N GLY A 197 -10.48 5.98 -18.16
CA GLY A 197 -11.91 6.30 -18.20
C GLY A 197 -12.83 5.36 -17.42
N ALA A 198 -12.31 4.27 -16.87
CA ALA A 198 -13.02 3.37 -15.97
C ALA A 198 -12.49 3.54 -14.54
N ALA A 199 -13.38 3.48 -13.55
CA ALA A 199 -12.97 3.53 -12.15
C ALA A 199 -12.18 2.27 -11.80
N ALA A 200 -11.00 2.44 -11.20
CA ALA A 200 -10.11 1.33 -10.88
C ALA A 200 -10.73 0.40 -9.84
N ASP A 201 -10.57 -0.90 -10.03
CA ASP A 201 -10.88 -1.91 -9.01
C ASP A 201 -9.69 -2.11 -8.04
N LEU A 202 -9.96 -2.81 -6.93
CA LEU A 202 -8.94 -3.02 -5.89
C LEU A 202 -7.73 -3.81 -6.40
N ASP A 203 -7.95 -4.75 -7.31
CA ASP A 203 -6.93 -5.64 -7.86
C ASP A 203 -5.98 -4.88 -8.81
N GLN A 204 -6.49 -3.94 -9.59
CA GLN A 204 -5.69 -2.95 -10.32
C GLN A 204 -4.86 -2.06 -9.40
N LEU A 205 -5.44 -1.60 -8.27
CA LEU A 205 -4.70 -0.83 -7.28
C LEU A 205 -3.56 -1.64 -6.66
N VAL A 206 -3.83 -2.88 -6.21
CA VAL A 206 -2.80 -3.76 -5.61
C VAL A 206 -1.66 -3.99 -6.59
N ARG A 207 -1.96 -4.35 -7.85
CA ARG A 207 -0.92 -4.52 -8.88
C ARG A 207 -0.09 -3.25 -9.11
N ALA A 208 -0.72 -2.09 -9.15
CA ALA A 208 -0.03 -0.84 -9.38
C ALA A 208 0.93 -0.52 -8.22
N VAL A 209 0.46 -0.70 -6.99
CA VAL A 209 1.28 -0.52 -5.79
C VAL A 209 2.43 -1.54 -5.76
N ASP A 210 2.16 -2.82 -6.01
CA ASP A 210 3.21 -3.86 -5.98
C ASP A 210 4.32 -3.55 -6.99
N LEU A 211 3.97 -3.03 -8.17
CA LEU A 211 4.93 -2.53 -9.14
C LEU A 211 5.74 -1.36 -8.56
N TYR A 212 5.09 -0.39 -7.93
CA TYR A 212 5.78 0.74 -7.31
C TYR A 212 6.67 0.32 -6.14
N GLU A 213 6.29 -0.69 -5.33
CA GLU A 213 7.08 -1.17 -4.19
C GLU A 213 8.34 -1.89 -4.69
N ALA A 214 8.20 -2.76 -5.68
CA ALA A 214 9.32 -3.44 -6.33
C ALA A 214 10.31 -2.45 -6.99
N GLU A 215 9.84 -1.24 -7.30
CA GLU A 215 10.62 -0.17 -7.92
C GLU A 215 11.08 0.92 -6.92
N GLU A 216 10.82 0.74 -5.61
CA GLU A 216 11.04 1.73 -4.53
C GLU A 216 10.49 3.14 -4.87
N GLY A 217 9.38 3.18 -5.61
CA GLY A 217 8.99 4.33 -6.42
C GLY A 217 7.91 5.25 -5.84
N LEU A 218 7.67 5.27 -4.52
CA LEU A 218 6.66 6.16 -3.93
C LEU A 218 7.13 6.88 -2.67
N GLU A 219 6.71 8.14 -2.63
CA GLU A 219 7.10 9.12 -1.64
C GLU A 219 5.83 9.83 -1.11
N LEU A 220 5.77 10.09 0.19
CA LEU A 220 4.63 10.66 0.93
C LEU A 220 4.64 12.19 0.93
N PRO A 221 3.61 12.86 0.40
CA PRO A 221 3.51 14.32 0.35
C PRO A 221 3.87 15.01 1.67
N GLY A 222 4.93 15.81 1.68
CA GLY A 222 5.26 16.71 2.80
C GLY A 222 6.22 16.16 3.85
N ALA A 223 6.86 15.01 3.62
CA ALA A 223 7.98 14.54 4.45
C ALA A 223 9.30 15.23 4.06
N ASP A 224 9.54 16.36 4.74
CA ASP A 224 10.74 17.21 4.83
C ASP A 224 11.18 18.14 3.67
N VAL A 225 11.73 19.26 4.14
CA VAL A 225 12.12 20.51 3.47
C VAL A 225 12.77 20.25 2.11
N PRO A 226 12.38 20.98 1.04
CA PRO A 226 13.06 20.86 -0.24
C PRO A 226 14.55 21.04 -0.01
N ALA A 227 15.35 20.04 -0.38
CA ALA A 227 16.76 20.27 -0.61
C ALA A 227 16.81 21.46 -1.56
N ARG A 228 17.34 22.61 -1.11
CA ARG A 228 17.29 23.88 -1.85
C ARG A 228 17.87 23.77 -3.27
N ASP A 229 18.62 22.69 -3.53
CA ASP A 229 19.24 22.41 -4.81
C ASP A 229 19.10 20.92 -5.22
N ALA A 230 17.88 20.50 -5.57
CA ALA A 230 17.59 19.16 -6.09
C ALA A 230 16.60 19.21 -7.25
N VAL A 231 16.80 18.33 -8.24
CA VAL A 231 15.92 18.20 -9.41
C VAL A 231 14.55 17.72 -8.97
N GLN A 232 13.50 18.48 -9.30
CA GLN A 232 12.14 18.12 -8.97
C GLN A 232 11.58 17.15 -10.00
N VAL A 233 11.04 16.00 -9.57
CA VAL A 233 10.43 15.01 -10.46
C VAL A 233 8.97 14.84 -10.09
N MET A 234 8.07 15.02 -11.06
CA MET A 234 6.64 14.95 -10.80
C MET A 234 5.86 14.50 -12.02
N THR A 235 4.63 14.05 -11.82
CA THR A 235 3.75 13.78 -12.96
C THR A 235 3.28 15.09 -13.57
N ILE A 236 2.94 15.09 -14.87
CA ILE A 236 2.35 16.26 -15.56
C ILE A 236 1.15 16.82 -14.78
N HIS A 237 0.31 15.95 -14.21
CA HIS A 237 -0.82 16.35 -13.38
C HIS A 237 -0.40 17.03 -12.07
N GLY A 238 0.71 16.58 -11.47
CA GLY A 238 1.29 17.17 -10.26
C GLY A 238 1.90 18.55 -10.47
N ALA A 239 2.27 18.92 -11.70
CA ALA A 239 2.88 20.21 -12.01
C ALA A 239 1.88 21.37 -12.18
N LYS A 240 0.57 21.11 -12.12
CA LYS A 240 -0.45 22.13 -12.38
C LYS A 240 -0.37 23.27 -11.35
N GLY A 241 -0.04 24.47 -11.82
CA GLY A 241 0.09 25.67 -10.96
C GLY A 241 1.50 25.90 -10.41
N LEU A 242 2.48 25.07 -10.78
CA LEU A 242 3.89 25.26 -10.44
C LEU A 242 4.66 25.85 -11.63
N GLY A 243 5.72 26.61 -11.36
CA GLY A 243 6.60 27.21 -12.37
C GLY A 243 8.06 26.94 -12.05
N PHE A 244 8.81 26.47 -13.04
CA PHE A 244 10.25 26.17 -12.92
C PHE A 244 11.02 26.86 -14.05
N PRO A 245 12.26 27.33 -13.81
CA PRO A 245 13.10 27.92 -14.85
C PRO A 245 13.42 26.95 -16.00
N ALA A 246 13.64 25.66 -15.71
CA ALA A 246 13.88 24.62 -16.71
C ALA A 246 12.93 23.44 -16.49
N VAL A 247 12.19 23.06 -17.54
CA VAL A 247 11.24 21.93 -17.51
C VAL A 247 11.59 20.95 -18.62
N PHE A 248 11.80 19.69 -18.25
CA PHE A 248 11.97 18.56 -19.16
C PHE A 248 10.74 17.66 -19.08
N VAL A 249 10.30 17.11 -20.20
CA VAL A 249 9.15 16.18 -20.24
C VAL A 249 9.65 14.83 -20.73
N MET A 250 9.53 13.80 -19.89
CA MET A 250 9.79 12.42 -20.25
C MET A 250 8.64 11.84 -21.08
N ALA A 251 9.00 10.95 -22.01
CA ALA A 251 8.07 10.25 -22.90
C ALA A 251 7.19 11.17 -23.77
N TRP A 252 7.85 12.03 -24.58
CA TRP A 252 7.22 12.70 -25.72
C TRP A 252 6.99 11.69 -26.86
N ASP A 253 5.78 11.15 -26.99
CA ASP A 253 5.39 10.39 -28.19
C ASP A 253 5.23 11.37 -29.37
N PRO A 254 5.98 11.23 -30.48
CA PRO A 254 5.83 12.07 -31.66
C PRO A 254 4.44 12.00 -32.32
N LYS A 255 3.61 10.98 -31.99
CA LYS A 255 2.29 10.76 -32.62
C LYS A 255 1.16 11.66 -32.11
N THR A 256 1.31 12.35 -30.97
CA THR A 256 0.28 13.24 -30.40
C THR A 256 0.26 14.66 -30.98
N ARG A 257 0.94 14.91 -32.10
CA ARG A 257 1.07 16.23 -32.75
C ARG A 257 -0.24 16.81 -33.33
N ALA A 258 -1.36 16.07 -33.31
CA ALA A 258 -2.56 16.42 -34.05
C ALA A 258 -3.67 17.13 -33.25
N ALA A 259 -3.47 17.47 -31.97
CA ALA A 259 -4.54 18.08 -31.17
C ALA A 259 -4.03 19.12 -30.14
N VAL A 260 -3.25 20.10 -30.59
CA VAL A 260 -3.06 21.37 -29.88
C VAL A 260 -3.40 22.51 -30.82
#